data_AF-A0A7S4MVS6-F1
#
_entry.id   AF-A0A7S4MVS6-F1
#
_cell.length_a   1.000
_cell.length_b   1.000
_cell.length_c   1.000
_cell.angle_alpha   90.00
_cell.angle_beta   90.00
_cell.angle_gamma   90.00
#
_symmetry.space_group_name_H-M   'P 1'
#
loop_
_entity.id
_entity.type
_entity.pdbx_description
1 polymer ?
#
loop_
_entity_poly.entity_id
_entity_poly.type
_entity_poly.pdbx_seq_one_letter_code
_entity_poly.pdbx_strand_id
1 'polypeptide(L)'
;QLLVAPRRRHQMVARSMLLAACIALLLCAAGADDAMRWRTGTLAESGKLYWWRPGFDSDDPEISFTEPDDVWKYGQTDSGTPYIWRNDARGKPEVHIWRRGTLESGSPHWWGTSKG
;
A
#
# COMPACT_ATOMS: atom_id res chain seq x y z
N GLN A 1 35.09 41.70 -23.48
CA GLN A 1 34.64 40.52 -24.25
C GLN A 1 33.57 39.81 -23.41
N LEU A 2 32.28 39.95 -23.78
CA LEU A 2 31.40 38.91 -24.38
C LEU A 2 31.35 37.60 -23.55
N LEU A 3 30.25 37.27 -22.83
CA LEU A 3 28.92 36.73 -23.23
C LEU A 3 28.88 35.19 -23.44
N VAL A 4 27.83 34.59 -22.86
CA VAL A 4 27.11 33.34 -23.23
C VAL A 4 27.42 32.03 -22.46
N ALA A 5 26.42 31.55 -21.72
CA ALA A 5 26.20 30.13 -21.39
C ALA A 5 25.40 29.44 -22.52
N PRO A 6 25.44 28.10 -22.66
CA PRO A 6 24.15 27.40 -22.53
C PRO A 6 24.17 25.96 -21.94
N ARG A 7 23.21 25.75 -21.01
CA ARG A 7 22.15 24.71 -20.96
C ARG A 7 22.42 23.18 -21.14
N ARG A 8 21.95 22.46 -20.09
CA ARG A 8 21.11 21.22 -20.05
C ARG A 8 21.80 19.89 -20.43
N ARG A 9 21.68 18.80 -19.66
CA ARG A 9 20.41 18.11 -19.31
C ARG A 9 20.43 17.49 -17.89
N HIS A 10 19.56 18.04 -17.03
CA HIS A 10 18.89 17.28 -15.98
C HIS A 10 17.73 16.52 -16.60
N GLN A 11 17.73 15.18 -16.55
CA GLN A 11 16.52 14.37 -16.71
C GLN A 11 16.83 12.92 -16.35
N MET A 12 16.73 12.54 -15.06
CA MET A 12 16.30 11.19 -14.65
C MET A 12 16.11 10.97 -13.13
N VAL A 13 16.12 11.99 -12.27
CA VAL A 13 15.98 11.74 -10.80
C VAL A 13 14.57 12.04 -10.26
N ALA A 14 13.71 12.72 -11.02
CA ALA A 14 12.41 13.17 -10.51
C ALA A 14 11.29 12.11 -10.50
N ARG A 15 11.47 10.95 -11.14
CA ARG A 15 10.44 9.89 -11.19
C ARG A 15 10.48 8.93 -10.00
N SER A 16 11.65 8.71 -9.39
CA SER A 16 11.81 7.76 -8.28
C SER A 16 11.36 8.30 -6.92
N MET A 17 11.39 9.63 -6.72
CA MET A 17 10.99 10.23 -5.44
C MET A 17 9.47 10.24 -5.25
N LEU A 18 8.68 10.34 -6.32
CA LEU A 18 7.22 10.30 -6.22
C LEU A 18 6.70 8.92 -5.81
N LEU A 19 7.31 7.84 -6.32
CA LEU A 19 6.94 6.48 -5.93
C LEU A 19 7.28 6.20 -4.46
N ALA A 20 8.48 6.59 -4.01
CA ALA A 20 8.91 6.42 -2.63
C ALA A 20 8.05 7.23 -1.64
N ALA A 21 7.70 8.46 -2.00
CA ALA A 21 6.78 9.29 -1.20
C ALA A 21 5.36 8.69 -1.16
N CYS A 22 4.86 8.13 -2.27
CA CYS A 22 3.57 7.44 -2.28
C CYS A 22 3.57 6.16 -1.42
N ILE A 23 4.65 5.37 -1.45
CA ILE A 23 4.80 4.18 -0.59
C ILE A 23 4.85 4.58 0.88
N ALA A 24 5.62 5.62 1.22
CA ALA A 24 5.71 6.12 2.59
C ALA A 24 4.40 6.73 3.11
N LEU A 25 3.62 7.43 2.26
CA LEU A 25 2.30 7.93 2.61
C LEU A 25 1.24 6.81 2.74
N LEU A 26 1.36 5.73 1.96
CA LEU A 26 0.53 4.52 2.14
C LEU A 26 0.79 3.84 3.49
N LEU A 27 2.04 3.86 3.98
CA LEU A 27 2.41 3.33 5.29
C LEU A 27 1.90 4.20 6.46
N CYS A 28 1.79 5.53 6.29
CA CYS A 28 1.34 6.42 7.37
C CYS A 28 -0.20 6.56 7.49
N ALA A 29 -0.97 6.25 6.46
CA ALA A 29 -2.44 6.26 6.53
C ALA A 29 -3.03 5.03 7.24
N ALA A 30 -2.18 4.11 7.74
CA ALA A 30 -2.56 2.96 8.54
C ALA A 30 -2.82 3.31 10.03
N GLY A 31 -3.35 4.49 10.31
CA GLY A 31 -3.75 4.89 11.65
C GLY A 31 -5.12 4.32 12.02
N ALA A 32 -5.14 3.49 13.08
CA ALA A 32 -6.28 3.04 13.90
C ALA A 32 -7.11 1.79 13.50
N ASP A 33 -7.00 1.25 12.28
CA ASP A 33 -7.65 -0.03 11.88
C ASP A 33 -6.64 -1.19 11.69
N ASP A 34 -5.53 -1.14 12.45
CA ASP A 34 -4.30 -1.92 12.22
C ASP A 34 -4.12 -3.11 13.17
N ALA A 35 -5.04 -3.31 14.10
CA ALA A 35 -4.90 -4.32 15.17
C ALA A 35 -5.00 -5.76 14.67
N MET A 36 -5.70 -6.02 13.56
CA MET A 36 -6.01 -7.39 13.10
C MET A 36 -5.48 -7.70 11.69
N ARG A 37 -4.54 -6.90 11.22
CA ARG A 37 -3.93 -7.13 9.91
C ARG A 37 -2.91 -8.24 9.98
N TRP A 38 -2.96 -9.10 8.97
CA TRP A 38 -1.91 -10.07 8.70
C TRP A 38 -0.57 -9.39 8.42
N ARG A 39 0.47 -9.97 9.00
CA ARG A 39 1.87 -9.55 8.90
C ARG A 39 2.69 -10.74 8.48
N THR A 40 3.80 -10.50 7.81
CA THR A 40 4.75 -11.56 7.44
C THR A 40 5.89 -11.62 8.45
N GLY A 41 6.31 -12.81 8.82
CA GLY A 41 7.53 -13.09 9.57
C GLY A 41 8.36 -14.16 8.87
N THR A 42 9.61 -14.32 9.32
CA THR A 42 10.52 -15.34 8.81
C THR A 42 11.05 -16.16 9.98
N LEU A 43 10.98 -17.50 9.89
CA LEU A 43 11.54 -18.38 10.90
C LEU A 43 13.06 -18.31 10.87
N ALA A 44 13.67 -18.01 12.01
CA ALA A 44 15.13 -17.84 12.12
C ALA A 44 15.92 -19.09 11.70
N GLU A 45 15.41 -20.29 12.01
CA GLU A 45 16.12 -21.55 11.76
C GLU A 45 16.02 -22.05 10.31
N SER A 46 14.88 -21.80 9.65
CA SER A 46 14.58 -22.37 8.33
C SER A 46 14.49 -21.33 7.21
N GLY A 47 14.46 -20.05 7.54
CA GLY A 47 14.21 -18.97 6.58
C GLY A 47 12.80 -19.00 5.97
N LYS A 48 11.91 -19.88 6.43
CA LYS A 48 10.55 -19.99 5.90
C LYS A 48 9.70 -18.80 6.32
N LEU A 49 8.95 -18.27 5.37
CA LEU A 49 7.96 -17.21 5.61
C LEU A 49 6.73 -17.80 6.30
N TYR A 50 6.16 -17.03 7.23
CA TYR A 50 4.88 -17.30 7.86
C TYR A 50 4.08 -16.01 7.97
N TRP A 51 2.77 -16.15 8.08
CA TRP A 51 1.82 -15.07 8.29
C TRP A 51 1.36 -15.10 9.74
N TRP A 52 1.21 -13.94 10.35
CA TRP A 52 0.70 -13.82 11.71
C TRP A 52 -0.14 -12.57 11.91
N ARG A 53 -1.08 -12.62 12.85
CA ARG A 53 -1.81 -11.44 13.36
C ARG A 53 -2.16 -11.64 14.84
N PRO A 54 -2.45 -10.56 15.59
CA PRO A 54 -3.03 -10.69 16.92
C PRO A 54 -4.35 -11.49 16.88
N GLY A 55 -4.56 -12.37 17.86
CA GLY A 55 -5.81 -13.10 18.02
C GLY A 55 -6.98 -12.17 18.33
N PHE A 56 -8.19 -12.53 17.88
CA PHE A 56 -9.39 -11.71 18.10
C PHE A 56 -9.84 -11.74 19.57
N ASP A 57 -9.86 -12.93 20.17
CA ASP A 57 -10.33 -13.19 21.54
C ASP A 57 -9.26 -13.87 22.43
N SER A 58 -8.03 -14.02 21.92
CA SER A 58 -6.94 -14.71 22.62
C SER A 58 -5.68 -13.86 22.67
N ASP A 59 -4.94 -13.98 23.78
CA ASP A 59 -3.58 -13.45 23.88
C ASP A 59 -2.61 -14.16 22.91
N ASP A 60 -3.00 -15.35 22.42
CA ASP A 60 -2.24 -16.09 21.43
C ASP A 60 -2.44 -15.51 20.01
N PRO A 61 -1.37 -15.33 19.23
CA PRO A 61 -1.46 -14.88 17.85
C PRO A 61 -2.00 -15.98 16.93
N GLU A 62 -2.74 -15.57 15.90
CA GLU A 62 -3.06 -16.46 14.78
C GLU A 62 -1.84 -16.57 13.86
N ILE A 63 -1.47 -17.79 13.48
CA ILE A 63 -0.31 -18.08 12.63
C ILE A 63 -0.74 -18.98 11.47
N SER A 64 -0.27 -18.66 10.25
CA SER A 64 -0.46 -19.48 9.06
C SER A 64 0.83 -19.62 8.26
N PHE A 65 1.12 -20.82 7.77
CA PHE A 65 2.27 -21.07 6.87
C PHE A 65 1.93 -20.92 5.39
N THR A 66 0.65 -20.67 5.08
CA THR A 66 0.15 -20.29 3.76
C THR A 66 -0.42 -18.88 3.82
N GLU A 67 -0.45 -18.16 2.69
CA GLU A 67 -1.08 -16.84 2.62
C GLU A 67 -2.59 -16.94 2.96
N PRO A 68 -3.08 -16.25 4.00
CA PRO A 68 -4.49 -16.24 4.33
C PRO A 68 -5.34 -15.53 3.28
N ASP A 69 -6.59 -15.97 3.11
CA ASP A 69 -7.48 -15.44 2.07
C ASP A 69 -7.90 -13.98 2.30
N ASP A 70 -7.91 -13.55 3.56
CA ASP A 70 -8.30 -12.21 4.00
C ASP A 70 -7.13 -11.22 4.14
N VAL A 71 -5.96 -11.60 3.59
CA VAL A 71 -4.85 -10.67 3.36
C VAL A 71 -5.24 -9.62 2.32
N TRP A 72 -4.98 -8.35 2.65
CA TRP A 72 -5.05 -7.27 1.67
C TRP A 72 -3.95 -7.41 0.62
N LYS A 73 -4.36 -7.53 -0.63
CA LYS A 73 -3.54 -7.64 -1.82
C LYS A 73 -3.58 -6.33 -2.58
N TYR A 74 -2.47 -5.98 -3.21
CA TYR A 74 -2.39 -4.82 -4.09
C TYR A 74 -2.71 -5.22 -5.53
N GLY A 75 -3.43 -4.36 -6.24
CA GLY A 75 -3.72 -4.51 -7.65
C GLY A 75 -3.66 -3.17 -8.39
N GLN A 76 -3.64 -3.25 -9.71
CA GLN A 76 -3.66 -2.09 -10.59
C GLN A 76 -4.66 -2.34 -11.72
N THR A 77 -5.52 -1.36 -12.03
CA THR A 77 -6.43 -1.44 -13.17
C THR A 77 -5.67 -1.27 -14.49
N ASP A 78 -6.29 -1.60 -15.62
CA ASP A 78 -5.72 -1.36 -16.95
C ASP A 78 -5.39 0.12 -17.21
N SER A 79 -6.14 1.03 -16.57
CA SER A 79 -5.89 2.48 -16.61
C SER A 79 -4.75 2.94 -15.68
N GLY A 80 -4.09 2.01 -14.99
CA GLY A 80 -3.01 2.29 -14.05
C GLY A 80 -3.47 2.73 -12.66
N THR A 81 -4.75 2.68 -12.33
CA THR A 81 -5.28 3.11 -11.03
C THR A 81 -4.99 2.05 -9.96
N PRO A 82 -4.33 2.41 -8.85
CA PRO A 82 -4.04 1.47 -7.77
C PRO A 82 -5.32 1.12 -6.99
N TYR A 83 -5.44 -0.13 -6.59
CA TYR A 83 -6.47 -0.60 -5.67
C TYR A 83 -5.89 -1.64 -4.71
N ILE A 84 -6.57 -1.83 -3.58
CA ILE A 84 -6.33 -2.97 -2.70
C ILE A 84 -7.59 -3.83 -2.65
N TRP A 85 -7.42 -5.13 -2.48
CA TRP A 85 -8.52 -6.08 -2.42
C TRP A 85 -8.21 -7.22 -1.46
N ARG A 86 -9.25 -7.86 -0.93
CA ARG A 86 -9.14 -9.12 -0.16
C ARG A 86 -10.43 -9.91 -0.30
N ASN A 87 -10.44 -11.15 0.16
CA ASN A 87 -11.69 -11.81 0.51
C ASN A 87 -11.98 -11.53 1.99
N ASP A 88 -13.22 -11.27 2.39
CA ASP A 88 -13.58 -11.22 3.80
C ASP A 88 -13.53 -12.65 4.41
N ALA A 89 -13.73 -12.75 5.73
CA ALA A 89 -13.76 -14.04 6.43
C ALA A 89 -14.87 -15.01 5.92
N ARG A 90 -15.80 -14.53 5.08
CA ARG A 90 -16.87 -15.32 4.46
C ARG A 90 -16.59 -15.61 2.98
N GLY A 91 -15.39 -15.28 2.49
CA GLY A 91 -14.98 -15.47 1.11
C GLY A 91 -15.56 -14.44 0.13
N LYS A 92 -16.14 -13.34 0.61
CA LYS A 92 -16.69 -12.28 -0.26
C LYS A 92 -15.60 -11.28 -0.64
N PRO A 93 -15.50 -10.89 -1.91
CA PRO A 93 -14.49 -9.92 -2.33
C PRO A 93 -14.79 -8.52 -1.79
N GLU A 94 -13.80 -7.91 -1.18
CA GLU A 94 -13.81 -6.51 -0.74
C GLU A 94 -12.75 -5.75 -1.54
N VAL A 95 -13.11 -4.61 -2.14
CA VAL A 95 -12.20 -3.81 -2.99
C VAL A 95 -12.23 -2.35 -2.60
N HIS A 96 -11.06 -1.79 -2.32
CA HIS A 96 -10.87 -0.37 -2.01
C HIS A 96 -10.03 0.30 -3.11
N ILE A 97 -10.62 1.31 -3.75
CA ILE A 97 -9.98 2.09 -4.82
C ILE A 97 -9.67 3.48 -4.30
N TRP A 98 -8.41 3.90 -4.39
CA TRP A 98 -7.98 5.25 -4.05
C TRP A 98 -7.96 6.12 -5.29
N ARG A 99 -8.66 7.25 -5.24
CA ARG A 99 -8.69 8.24 -6.31
C ARG A 99 -7.94 9.48 -5.87
N ARG A 100 -7.15 10.03 -6.79
CA ARG A 100 -6.50 11.34 -6.62
C ARG A 100 -7.31 12.39 -7.35
N GLY A 101 -7.52 13.52 -6.69
CA GLY A 101 -8.01 14.74 -7.30
C GLY A 101 -7.24 15.95 -6.78
N THR A 102 -7.73 17.12 -7.17
CA THR A 102 -7.18 18.41 -6.77
C THR A 102 -8.33 19.24 -6.21
N LEU A 103 -8.16 19.79 -5.01
CA LEU A 103 -9.12 20.72 -4.41
C LEU A 103 -9.11 22.05 -5.18
N GLU A 104 -10.12 22.90 -4.97
CA GLU A 104 -10.14 24.26 -5.51
C GLU A 104 -8.90 25.08 -5.11
N SER A 105 -8.31 24.76 -3.94
CA SER A 105 -7.06 25.34 -3.46
C SER A 105 -5.80 24.93 -4.24
N GLY A 106 -5.91 23.99 -5.20
CA GLY A 106 -4.78 23.42 -5.94
C GLY A 106 -4.04 22.29 -5.20
N SER A 107 -4.42 21.99 -3.95
CA SER A 107 -3.81 20.91 -3.17
C SER A 107 -4.28 19.53 -3.64
N PRO A 108 -3.39 18.52 -3.69
CA PRO A 108 -3.80 17.15 -3.98
C PRO A 108 -4.68 16.60 -2.84
N HIS A 109 -5.75 15.91 -3.21
CA HIS A 109 -6.66 15.24 -2.29
C HIS A 109 -6.88 13.80 -2.72
N TRP A 110 -6.99 12.91 -1.75
CA TRP A 110 -7.19 11.48 -1.96
C TRP A 110 -8.46 11.04 -1.24
N TRP A 111 -9.31 10.28 -1.93
CA TRP A 111 -10.48 9.65 -1.32
C TRP A 111 -10.59 8.20 -1.76
N GLY A 112 -11.08 7.35 -0.85
CA GLY A 112 -11.34 5.95 -1.09
C GLY A 112 -12.80 5.72 -1.46
N THR A 113 -13.07 4.75 -2.33
CA THR A 113 -14.38 4.13 -2.44
C THR A 113 -14.25 2.65 -2.15
N SER A 114 -15.04 2.15 -1.21
CA SER A 114 -15.15 0.72 -0.89
C SER A 114 -16.37 0.11 -1.57
N LYS A 115 -16.20 -1.07 -2.16
CA LYS A 115 -17.32 -1.92 -2.59
C LYS A 115 -17.17 -3.29 -1.95
N GLY A 116 -18.28 -3.80 -1.41
CA GLY A 116 -18.44 -5.14 -0.86
C GLY A 116 -19.77 -5.75 -1.28
#